data_AF-A0A080ZBY1-F1
#
_entry.id   AF-A0A080ZBY1-F1
#
_cell.length_a   1.000
_cell.length_b   1.000
_cell.length_c   1.000
_cell.angle_alpha   90.00
_cell.angle_beta   90.00
_cell.angle_gamma   90.00
#
_symmetry.space_group_name_H-M   'P 1'
#
loop_
_entity.id
_entity.type
_entity.pdbx_description
1 polymer ?
#
loop_
_entity_poly.entity_id
_entity_poly.type
_entity_poly.pdbx_seq_one_letter_code
_entity_poly.pdbx_strand_id
1 'polypeptide(L)' 'YPYVSDALDDYAYVPFVVLLAIFYLLALKLVPETSGKSAEEIQAEYDSRREQ' A
#
# COMPACT_ATOMS: atom_id res chain seq x y z
N TYR A 1 -21.73 -8.18 9.50
CA TYR A 1 -21.13 -7.11 10.31
C TYR A 1 -21.36 -7.17 11.83
N PRO A 2 -22.04 -8.14 12.47
CA PRO A 2 -22.18 -8.08 13.94
C PRO A 2 -20.93 -8.55 14.70
N TYR A 3 -20.28 -9.65 14.31
CA TYR A 3 -19.24 -10.28 15.15
C TYR A 3 -17.92 -9.51 15.31
N VAL A 4 -17.51 -8.76 14.28
CA VAL A 4 -16.21 -8.06 14.28
C VAL A 4 -16.34 -6.68 14.93
N SER A 5 -17.49 -6.04 14.76
CA SER A 5 -17.78 -4.72 15.36
C SER A 5 -18.17 -4.85 16.83
N ASP A 6 -18.89 -5.89 17.22
CA ASP A 6 -19.29 -6.15 18.62
C ASP A 6 -18.09 -6.55 19.50
N ALA A 7 -17.11 -7.28 18.94
CA ALA A 7 -15.89 -7.65 19.67
C ALA A 7 -14.88 -6.50 19.83
N LEU A 8 -14.96 -5.48 18.97
CA LEU A 8 -14.03 -4.36 18.95
C LEU A 8 -14.64 -3.07 19.55
N ASP A 9 -15.97 -2.99 19.65
CA ASP A 9 -16.73 -1.85 20.17
C ASP A 9 -16.21 -0.53 19.56
N ASP A 10 -15.70 0.42 20.35
CA ASP A 10 -15.08 1.66 19.89
C ASP A 10 -13.89 1.48 18.92
N TYR A 11 -13.26 0.31 18.87
CA TYR A 11 -12.11 0.00 18.02
C TYR A 11 -12.48 -0.64 16.67
N ALA A 12 -13.76 -0.71 16.32
CA ALA A 12 -14.23 -1.34 15.07
C ALA A 12 -13.58 -0.77 13.80
N TYR A 13 -13.08 0.48 13.83
CA TYR A 13 -12.37 1.11 12.71
C TYR A 13 -10.86 0.88 12.69
N VAL A 14 -10.26 0.46 13.80
CA VAL A 14 -8.81 0.18 13.90
C VAL A 14 -8.30 -0.85 12.89
N PRO A 15 -8.98 -1.98 12.59
CA PRO A 15 -8.49 -2.90 11.57
C PRO A 15 -8.35 -2.23 10.19
N PHE A 16 -9.23 -1.28 9.84
CA PHE A 16 -9.12 -0.51 8.59
C PHE A 16 -7.95 0.48 8.63
N VAL A 17 -7.71 1.13 9.77
CA VAL A 17 -6.56 2.03 9.94
C VAL A 17 -5.24 1.27 9.87
N VAL A 18 -5.16 0.09 10.49
CA VAL A 18 -3.99 -0.80 10.41
C VAL A 18 -3.75 -1.25 8.98
N LEU A 19 -4.80 -1.67 8.28
CA LEU A 19 -4.71 -2.06 6.87
C LEU A 19 -4.25 -0.89 5.99
N LEU A 20 -4.78 0.31 6.22
CA LEU A 20 -4.38 1.52 5.51
C LEU A 20 -2.92 1.88 5.79
N ALA A 21 -2.45 1.77 7.04
CA ALA A 21 -1.05 2.01 7.39
C ALA A 21 -0.12 1.02 6.69
N ILE A 22 -0.49 -0.27 6.63
CA ILE A 22 0.26 -1.28 5.88
C ILE A 22 0.30 -0.91 4.39
N PHE A 23 -0.84 -0.63 3.78
CA PHE A 23 -0.89 -0.25 2.36
C PHE A 23 -0.13 1.04 2.07
N TYR A 24 -0.17 2.01 2.96
CA TYR A 24 0.59 3.25 2.84
C TYR A 24 2.10 2.98 2.84
N LEU A 25 2.59 2.18 3.79
CA LEU A 25 4.00 1.79 3.84
C LEU A 25 4.43 0.96 2.64
N LEU A 26 3.57 0.05 2.17
CA LEU A 26 3.80 -0.73 0.96
C LEU A 26 3.82 0.16 -0.27
N ALA A 27 2.92 1.13 -0.40
CA ALA A 27 2.90 2.07 -1.52
C ALA A 27 4.22 2.86 -1.59
N LEU A 28 4.71 3.37 -0.45
CA LEU A 28 5.98 4.10 -0.40
C LEU A 28 7.20 3.24 -0.79
N LYS A 29 7.15 1.93 -0.57
CA LYS A 29 8.28 1.02 -0.82
C LYS A 29 8.21 0.30 -2.17
N LEU A 30 7.02 -0.09 -2.61
CA LEU A 30 6.80 -0.95 -3.77
C LEU A 30 6.30 -0.20 -5.01
N VAL A 31 5.66 0.97 -4.84
CA VAL A 31 5.12 1.74 -5.97
C VAL A 31 6.10 2.87 -6.31
N PRO A 32 6.85 2.76 -7.42
CA PRO A 32 7.67 3.85 -7.91
C PRO A 32 6.78 4.99 -8.43
N GLU A 33 7.30 6.20 -8.40
CA GLU A 33 6.59 7.38 -8.91
C GLU A 33 6.36 7.22 -10.43
N THR A 34 5.09 7.14 -10.84
CA THR A 34 4.67 7.00 -12.25
C THR A 34 4.20 8.32 -12.86
N SER A 35 4.06 9.37 -12.05
CA SER A 35 3.62 10.69 -12.47
C SER A 35 4.61 11.28 -13.49
N GLY A 36 4.14 11.51 -14.72
CA GLY A 36 4.92 12.17 -15.77
C GLY A 36 6.01 11.33 -16.42
N LYS A 37 6.13 10.04 -16.09
CA LYS A 37 7.05 9.10 -16.75
C LYS A 37 6.35 8.36 -17.88
N SER A 38 7.06 8.12 -18.97
CA SER A 38 6.61 7.18 -20.00
C SER A 38 6.61 5.75 -19.47
N ALA A 39 5.84 4.87 -20.11
CA ALA A 39 5.78 3.46 -19.71
C ALA A 39 7.15 2.76 -19.78
N GLU A 40 8.00 3.13 -20.75
CA GLU A 40 9.37 2.60 -20.90
C GLU A 40 10.27 3.00 -19.72
N GLU A 41 10.18 4.25 -19.25
CA GLU A 41 10.93 4.71 -18.08
C GLU A 41 10.52 4.00 -16.79
N ILE A 42 9.23 3.69 -16.64
CA ILE A 42 8.71 2.92 -15.49
C ILE A 42 9.26 1.49 -15.52
N GLN A 43 9.26 0.83 -16.68
CA GLN A 43 9.82 -0.53 -16.80
C GLN A 43 11.32 -0.55 -16.52
N ALA A 44 12.07 0.40 -17.07
CA ALA A 44 13.52 0.51 -16.82
C ALA A 44 13.84 0.70 -15.33
N GLU A 45 13.01 1.45 -14.58
CA GLU A 45 13.18 1.60 -13.13
C GLU A 45 12.88 0.30 -12.38
N TYR A 46 11.88 -0.49 -12.83
CA TYR A 46 11.62 -1.80 -12.25
C TYR A 46 12.75 -2.80 -12.51
N ASP A 47 13.33 -2.83 -13.72
CA ASP A 47 14.47 -3.69 -14.05
C ASP A 47 15.71 -3.30 -13.23
N SER A 48 16.03 -1.99 -13.16
CA SER A 48 17.15 -1.48 -12.36
C SER A 48 17.06 -1.82 -10.86
N ARG A 49 15.83 -1.88 -10.31
CA ARG A 49 15.57 -2.28 -8.91
C ARG A 49 15.63 -3.80 -8.70
N ARG A 50 15.49 -4.61 -9.74
CA ARG A 50 15.59 -6.09 -9.66
C ARG A 50 17.03 -6.58 -9.73
N GLU A 51 17.93 -5.80 -10.30
CA GLU A 51 19.35 -6.14 -10.46
C GLU A 51 20.24 -5.70 -9.27
N GLN A 52 19.70 -4.96 -8.30
CA GLN A 52 20.34 -4.60 -7.02
C GLN A 52 19.96 -5.56 -5.91
#